data_AF-A0A2D5TSU4-F1
#
_entry.id   AF-A0A2D5TSU4-F1
#
_cell.length_a   1.000
_cell.length_b   1.000
_cell.length_c   1.000
_cell.angle_alpha   90.00
_cell.angle_beta   90.00
_cell.angle_gamma   90.00
#
_symmetry.space_group_name_H-M   'P 1'
#
loop_
_entity.id
_entity.type
_entity.pdbx_description
1 polymer ?
#
loop_
_entity_poly.entity_id
_entity_poly.type
_entity_poly.pdbx_seq_one_letter_code
_entity_poly.pdbx_strand_id
1 'polypeptide(L)' 'MPEIKIEKNIPIPETTGNGALYPFAEMEVGDSFFVEGKTTNQLQNAASHWRKRKGWKFRTRTEGNGARIWRVE' A
#
# COMPACT_ATOMS: atom_id res chain seq x y z
N MET A 1 25.80 -11.97 13.94
CA MET A 1 25.01 -11.45 12.79
C MET A 1 24.55 -12.67 12.00
N PRO A 2 23.26 -12.77 11.63
CA PRO A 2 22.80 -13.91 10.82
C PRO A 2 23.47 -13.89 9.44
N GLU A 3 23.93 -15.05 8.99
CA GLU A 3 24.58 -15.24 7.69
C GLU A 3 23.50 -15.36 6.60
N ILE A 4 23.47 -14.42 5.65
CA ILE A 4 22.50 -14.41 4.55
C ILE A 4 23.16 -15.06 3.32
N LYS A 5 22.64 -16.19 2.86
CA LYS A 5 23.13 -16.90 1.66
C LYS A 5 22.24 -16.62 0.46
N ILE A 6 22.85 -16.35 -0.70
CA ILE A 6 22.12 -16.11 -1.96
C ILE A 6 21.99 -17.44 -2.71
N GLU A 7 20.76 -17.90 -2.89
CA GLU A 7 20.42 -19.11 -3.65
C GLU A 7 20.21 -18.75 -5.14
N LYS A 8 20.68 -19.61 -6.05
CA LYS A 8 20.57 -19.43 -7.51
C LYS A 8 19.77 -20.60 -8.08
N ASN A 9 19.03 -20.37 -9.18
CA ASN A 9 18.18 -21.35 -9.89
C ASN A 9 16.86 -21.76 -9.20
N ILE A 10 16.27 -20.91 -8.35
CA ILE A 10 14.88 -21.12 -7.92
C ILE A 10 13.94 -20.55 -8.99
N PRO A 11 13.01 -21.35 -9.56
CA PRO A 11 12.07 -20.85 -10.55
C PRO A 11 11.15 -19.79 -9.94
N ILE A 12 10.91 -18.72 -10.69
CA ILE A 12 10.03 -17.63 -10.27
C ILE A 12 8.59 -18.17 -10.27
N PRO A 13 7.85 -18.09 -9.15
CA PRO A 13 6.44 -18.48 -9.14
C PRO A 13 5.62 -17.59 -10.07
N GLU A 14 4.59 -18.15 -10.69
CA GLU A 14 3.70 -17.38 -11.56
C GLU A 14 3.12 -16.18 -10.81
N THR A 15 3.21 -15.01 -11.45
CA THR A 15 2.74 -13.77 -10.84
C THR A 15 1.21 -13.75 -10.82
N THR A 16 0.61 -14.00 -9.66
CA THR A 16 -0.81 -13.74 -9.42
C THR A 16 -0.97 -12.25 -9.14
N GLY A 17 -1.09 -11.47 -10.23
CA GLY A 17 -1.43 -10.07 -10.15
C GLY A 17 -2.87 -9.92 -9.65
N ASN A 18 -3.07 -9.88 -8.34
CA ASN A 18 -4.31 -9.31 -7.79
C ASN A 18 -4.33 -7.85 -8.26
N GLY A 19 -5.41 -7.44 -8.93
CA GLY A 19 -5.54 -6.09 -9.51
C GLY A 19 -5.40 -4.97 -8.49
N ALA A 20 -5.80 -3.74 -8.85
CA ALA A 20 -5.74 -2.63 -7.91
C ALA A 20 -6.57 -2.92 -6.65
N LEU A 21 -5.90 -3.35 -5.57
CA LEU A 21 -6.53 -3.79 -4.31
C LEU A 21 -7.24 -2.64 -3.57
N TYR A 22 -6.86 -1.39 -3.88
CA TYR A 22 -7.33 -0.21 -3.19
C TYR A 22 -7.84 0.83 -4.18
N PRO A 23 -8.95 1.52 -3.88
CA PRO A 23 -9.63 2.45 -4.80
C PRO A 23 -8.94 3.82 -4.87
N PHE A 24 -7.60 3.87 -4.83
CA PHE A 24 -6.87 5.14 -4.83
C PHE A 24 -7.21 6.00 -6.04
N ALA A 25 -7.40 5.39 -7.21
CA ALA A 25 -7.67 6.09 -8.46
C ALA A 25 -8.97 6.91 -8.43
N GLU A 26 -9.94 6.47 -7.65
CA GLU A 26 -11.28 7.04 -7.55
C GLU A 26 -11.43 8.01 -6.38
N MET A 27 -10.44 8.09 -5.48
CA MET A 27 -10.48 9.01 -4.33
C MET A 27 -10.36 10.47 -4.77
N GLU A 28 -11.27 11.31 -4.29
CA GLU A 28 -11.16 12.77 -4.38
C GLU A 28 -10.49 13.35 -3.12
N VAL A 29 -10.11 14.63 -3.18
CA VAL A 29 -9.52 15.31 -2.01
C VAL A 29 -10.59 15.45 -0.92
N GLY A 30 -10.29 14.94 0.27
CA GLY A 30 -11.24 14.84 1.38
C GLY A 30 -11.77 13.41 1.61
N ASP A 31 -11.70 12.55 0.60
CA ASP A 31 -12.16 11.17 0.73
C ASP A 31 -11.26 10.35 1.64
N SER A 32 -11.88 9.35 2.28
CA SER A 32 -11.17 8.40 3.11
C SER A 32 -11.74 7.00 3.00
N PHE A 33 -10.88 6.00 3.10
CA PHE A 33 -11.31 4.60 3.22
C PHE A 33 -10.55 3.90 4.35
N PHE A 34 -11.24 2.94 4.96
CA PHE A 34 -10.72 2.10 6.03
C PHE A 34 -10.44 0.69 5.50
N VAL A 35 -9.33 0.10 5.95
CA VAL A 35 -9.00 -1.29 5.65
C VAL A 35 -8.68 -2.03 6.93
N GLU A 36 -9.48 -3.05 7.21
CA GLU A 36 -9.26 -3.95 8.32
C GLU A 36 -8.05 -4.86 8.09
N GLY A 37 -7.32 -5.19 9.16
CA GLY A 37 -6.17 -6.10 9.11
C GLY A 37 -4.96 -5.55 8.36
N LYS A 38 -4.97 -4.26 7.99
CA LYS A 38 -3.83 -3.58 7.38
C LYS A 38 -3.22 -2.56 8.33
N THR A 39 -1.90 -2.46 8.26
CA THR A 39 -1.15 -1.44 8.98
C THR A 39 -1.07 -0.14 8.18
N THR A 40 -0.84 0.96 8.87
CA THR A 40 -0.59 2.26 8.23
C THR A 40 0.59 2.20 7.26
N ASN A 41 1.65 1.45 7.57
CA ASN A 41 2.79 1.24 6.68
C ASN A 41 2.40 0.52 5.38
N GLN A 42 1.52 -0.48 5.44
CA GLN A 42 1.03 -1.15 4.24
C GLN A 42 0.24 -0.19 3.34
N LEU A 43 -0.63 0.65 3.91
CA LEU A 43 -1.37 1.67 3.16
C LEU A 43 -0.46 2.77 2.60
N GLN A 44 0.54 3.22 3.38
CA GLN A 44 1.55 4.19 2.93
C GLN A 44 2.34 3.66 1.73
N ASN A 45 2.74 2.39 1.76
CA ASN A 45 3.45 1.74 0.67
C ASN A 45 2.58 1.63 -0.57
N ALA A 46 1.31 1.25 -0.42
CA ALA A 46 0.36 1.19 -1.54
C ALA A 46 0.11 2.58 -2.18
N ALA A 47 0.03 3.63 -1.36
CA ALA A 47 -0.12 5.02 -1.81
C ALA A 47 1.16 5.63 -2.41
N SER A 48 2.33 5.00 -2.23
CA SER A 48 3.62 5.54 -2.66
C SER A 48 3.72 5.74 -4.18
N HIS A 49 3.10 4.85 -4.96
CA HIS A 49 3.03 4.99 -6.42
C HIS A 49 2.30 6.27 -6.83
N TRP A 50 1.17 6.56 -6.19
CA TRP A 50 0.33 7.73 -6.46
C TRP A 50 1.03 9.03 -6.05
N ARG A 51 1.73 9.04 -4.92
CA ARG A 51 2.59 10.16 -4.49
C ARG A 51 3.66 10.49 -5.53
N LYS A 52 4.38 9.48 -6.03
CA LYS A 52 5.48 9.67 -6.99
C LYS A 52 5.00 10.04 -8.39
N ARG A 53 3.90 9.42 -8.85
CA ARG A 53 3.42 9.58 -10.24
C ARG A 53 2.51 10.79 -10.44
N LYS A 54 1.67 11.09 -9.45
CA LYS A 54 0.63 12.12 -9.55
C LYS A 54 0.84 13.29 -8.58
N GLY A 55 1.78 13.18 -7.64
CA GLY A 55 2.01 14.21 -6.62
C GLY A 55 0.94 14.26 -5.52
N TRP A 56 0.03 13.27 -5.47
CA TRP A 56 -1.05 13.24 -4.49
C TRP A 56 -0.52 13.05 -3.08
N LYS A 57 -1.14 13.70 -2.11
CA LYS A 57 -0.81 13.59 -0.69
C LYS A 57 -1.87 12.76 0.02
N PHE A 58 -1.39 11.85 0.86
CA PHE A 58 -2.24 10.99 1.66
C PHE A 58 -1.82 11.03 3.12
N ARG A 59 -2.82 11.03 4.02
CA ARG A 59 -2.63 10.87 5.46
C ARG A 59 -3.12 9.50 5.87
N THR A 60 -2.44 8.83 6.79
CA THR A 60 -2.87 7.52 7.31
C THR A 60 -2.96 7.55 8.82
N ARG A 61 -3.84 6.74 9.40
CA ARG A 61 -3.98 6.56 10.85
C ARG A 61 -4.48 5.15 11.16
N THR A 62 -3.98 4.57 12.24
CA THR A 62 -4.49 3.31 12.76
C THR A 62 -5.85 3.55 13.41
N GLU A 63 -6.85 2.74 13.05
CA GLU A 63 -8.20 2.75 13.62
C GLU A 63 -8.55 1.32 14.01
N GLY A 64 -8.66 1.04 15.32
CA GLY A 64 -9.00 -0.29 15.82
C GLY A 64 -8.04 -1.38 15.31
N ASN A 65 -8.59 -2.35 14.58
CA ASN A 65 -7.87 -3.49 14.00
C ASN A 65 -7.37 -3.24 12.55
N GLY A 66 -7.35 -1.98 12.12
CA GLY A 66 -6.98 -1.63 10.75
C GLY A 66 -6.36 -0.26 10.64
N ALA A 67 -6.32 0.23 9.40
CA ALA A 67 -5.82 1.56 9.09
C ALA A 67 -6.77 2.28 8.14
N ARG A 68 -6.92 3.58 8.37
CA ARG A 68 -7.63 4.51 7.50
C ARG A 68 -6.64 5.38 6.75
N ILE A 69 -6.95 5.67 5.50
CA ILE A 69 -6.20 6.61 4.65
C ILE A 69 -7.13 7.68 4.12
N TRP A 70 -6.65 8.93 4.10
CA TRP A 70 -7.31 10.10 3.54
C TRP A 70 -6.48 10.62 2.37
N ARG A 71 -7.13 11.09 1.32
CA ARG A 71 -6.49 11.92 0.29
C ARG A 71 -6.61 13.37 0.70
N VAL A 72 -5.47 14.03 0.84
CA VAL A 72 -5.36 15.41 1.34
C VAL A 72 -5.13 16.39 0.19
N GLU A 73 -4.40 15.99 -0.84
CA GLU A 73 -4.15 16.76 -2.09
C GLU A 73 -4.01 15.78 -3.27
#